data_AF-A0A661F207-F1
#
_entry.id   AF-A0A661F207-F1
#
_cell.length_a   1.000
_cell.length_b   1.000
_cell.length_c   1.000
_cell.angle_alpha   90.00
_cell.angle_beta   90.00
_cell.angle_gamma   90.00
#
_symmetry.space_group_name_H-M   'P 1'
#
loop_
_entity.id
_entity.type
_entity.pdbx_description
1 polymer ?
#
loop_
_entity_poly.entity_id
_entity_poly.type
_entity_poly.pdbx_seq_one_letter_code
_entity_poly.pdbx_strand_id
1 'polypeptide(L)'
;MQAAINELASEGVKCSLLENCKPRAYSSGQEGMGTAPYVVKLNDATYDVGLYDNGDGGFEARTDFWNGSVEKVLGVETNVNEEREQARLGKLFQRYAVCATENHAALNGYSTTRSQKEDGTLQLVMTQAA
;
A
#
# COMPACT_ATOMS: atom_id res chain seq x y z
N MET A 1 -3.62 -6.03 5.44
CA MET A 1 -2.32 -5.44 5.08
C MET A 1 -1.30 -6.51 4.66
N GLN A 2 -1.07 -7.56 5.45
CA GLN A 2 -0.12 -8.64 5.10
C GLN A 2 -0.31 -9.22 3.68
N ALA A 3 -1.55 -9.50 3.27
CA ALA A 3 -1.85 -10.02 1.92
C ALA A 3 -1.37 -9.08 0.81
N ALA A 4 -1.60 -7.77 0.95
CA ALA A 4 -1.18 -6.77 -0.02
C ALA A 4 0.35 -6.70 -0.18
N ILE A 5 1.10 -6.84 0.92
CA ILE A 5 2.57 -6.87 0.87
C ILE A 5 3.10 -8.15 0.23
N ASN A 6 2.46 -9.29 0.51
CA ASN A 6 2.84 -10.55 -0.13
C ASN A 6 2.59 -10.52 -1.65
N GLU A 7 1.51 -9.87 -2.09
CA GLU A 7 1.23 -9.68 -3.52
C GLU A 7 2.20 -8.69 -4.19
N LEU A 8 2.54 -7.58 -3.52
CA LEU A 8 3.59 -6.68 -4.03
C LEU A 8 4.92 -7.44 -4.18
N ALA A 9 5.25 -8.30 -3.22
CA ALA A 9 6.43 -9.15 -3.27
C ALA A 9 6.40 -10.14 -4.43
N SER A 10 5.24 -10.75 -4.73
CA SER A 10 5.11 -11.67 -5.88
C SER A 10 5.19 -10.94 -7.23
N GLU A 11 4.83 -9.65 -7.27
CA GLU A 11 4.97 -8.78 -8.43
C GLU A 11 6.39 -8.22 -8.62
N GLY A 12 7.34 -8.63 -7.78
CA GLY A 12 8.74 -8.27 -7.89
C GLY A 12 9.15 -7.03 -7.10
N VAL A 13 8.24 -6.42 -6.32
CA VAL A 13 8.60 -5.37 -5.36
C VAL A 13 9.28 -6.03 -4.16
N LYS A 14 10.57 -5.80 -3.94
CA LYS A 14 11.25 -6.36 -2.77
C LYS A 14 10.83 -5.63 -1.49
N CYS A 15 9.72 -6.06 -0.91
CA CYS A 15 9.17 -5.51 0.32
C CYS A 15 8.88 -6.58 1.38
N SER A 16 8.91 -6.17 2.65
CA SER A 16 8.47 -7.00 3.78
C SER A 16 7.69 -6.16 4.78
N LEU A 17 6.80 -6.80 5.54
CA LEU A 17 6.07 -6.16 6.64
C LEU A 17 6.82 -6.43 7.94
N LEU A 18 7.14 -5.36 8.67
CA LEU A 18 7.69 -5.40 10.01
C LEU A 18 6.67 -4.84 11.00
N GLU A 19 6.64 -5.38 12.20
CA GLU A 19 5.74 -4.93 13.26
C GLU A 19 6.50 -4.14 14.32
N ASN A 20 5.84 -3.14 14.93
CA ASN A 20 6.33 -2.35 16.05
C ASN A 20 7.75 -1.80 15.84
N CYS A 21 7.99 -1.28 14.64
CA CYS A 21 9.30 -0.86 14.15
C CYS A 21 9.31 0.63 13.83
N LYS A 22 10.49 1.26 13.91
CA LYS A 22 10.69 2.63 13.41
C LYS A 22 11.08 2.58 11.92
N PRO A 23 10.35 3.25 11.01
CA PRO A 23 10.71 3.27 9.60
C PRO A 23 12.03 4.01 9.36
N ARG A 24 12.76 3.63 8.30
CA ARG A 24 13.90 4.43 7.82
C ARG A 24 13.36 5.70 7.14
N ALA A 25 13.82 6.86 7.60
CA ALA A 25 13.55 8.19 7.03
C ALA A 25 14.85 9.00 6.96
N TYR A 26 14.90 10.08 6.17
CA TYR A 26 16.11 10.90 6.03
C TYR A 26 16.50 11.58 7.34
N SER A 27 15.51 12.09 8.08
CA SER A 27 15.71 12.62 9.42
C SER A 27 15.13 11.68 10.46
N SER A 28 16.00 11.21 11.36
CA SER A 28 15.60 10.34 12.49
C SER A 28 14.63 11.02 13.47
N GLY A 29 14.38 12.32 13.36
CA GLY A 29 13.47 13.10 14.20
C GLY A 29 12.30 13.73 13.44
N GLN A 30 12.00 13.28 12.22
CA GLN A 30 10.87 13.82 11.46
C GLN A 30 9.57 13.62 12.25
N GLU A 31 8.87 14.72 12.55
CA GLU A 31 7.58 14.68 13.24
C GLU A 31 6.62 13.75 12.47
N GLY A 32 5.98 12.84 13.20
CA GLY A 32 5.06 11.86 12.62
C GLY A 32 5.69 10.55 12.13
N MET A 33 7.03 10.40 12.18
CA MET A 33 7.76 9.17 11.81
C MET A 33 8.37 8.43 13.02
N GLY A 34 7.55 8.31 14.08
CA GLY A 34 7.89 7.51 15.27
C GLY A 34 7.76 6.00 15.04
N THR A 35 7.77 5.21 16.12
CA THR A 35 7.48 3.78 16.05
C THR A 35 6.08 3.57 15.47
N ALA A 36 6.00 2.83 14.37
CA ALA A 36 4.74 2.48 13.72
C ALA A 36 4.31 1.07 14.12
N PRO A 37 3.00 0.80 14.31
CA PRO A 37 2.48 -0.55 14.48
C PRO A 37 2.91 -1.49 13.36
N TYR A 38 2.91 -1.00 12.12
CA TYR A 38 3.40 -1.72 10.96
C TYR A 38 4.33 -0.85 10.11
N VAL A 39 5.37 -1.45 9.55
CA VAL A 39 6.32 -0.81 8.65
C VAL A 39 6.48 -1.68 7.41
N VAL A 40 6.21 -1.10 6.24
CA VAL A 40 6.55 -1.72 4.95
C VAL A 40 8.00 -1.38 4.66
N LYS A 41 8.87 -2.36 4.88
CA LYS A 41 10.29 -2.25 4.55
C LYS A 41 10.46 -2.41 3.05
N LEU A 42 11.09 -1.44 2.40
CA LEU A 42 11.43 -1.50 0.98
C LEU A 42 12.93 -1.76 0.81
N ASN A 43 13.29 -2.93 0.29
CA ASN A 43 14.71 -3.29 0.15
C ASN A 43 15.40 -2.54 -1.00
N ASP A 44 14.64 -2.21 -2.05
CA ASP A 44 15.12 -1.44 -3.19
C ASP A 44 14.91 0.08 -2.99
N ALA A 45 14.57 0.54 -1.79
CA ALA A 45 14.49 1.96 -1.43
C ALA A 45 15.34 2.29 -0.18
N THR A 46 15.76 3.55 -0.10
CA THR A 46 16.49 4.09 1.05
C THR A 46 15.57 4.24 2.28
N TYR A 47 14.29 4.51 2.05
CA TYR A 47 13.29 4.77 3.09
C TYR A 47 12.18 3.71 3.10
N ASP A 48 11.51 3.62 4.24
CA ASP A 48 10.41 2.69 4.48
C ASP A 48 9.08 3.44 4.62
N VAL A 49 7.96 2.73 4.53
CA VAL A 49 6.63 3.28 4.75
C VAL A 49 6.11 2.84 6.11
N GLY A 50 5.90 3.79 7.02
CA GLY A 50 5.23 3.56 8.29
C GLY A 50 3.72 3.59 8.12
N LEU A 51 3.01 2.66 8.77
CA LEU A 51 1.56 2.61 8.81
C LEU A 51 1.11 2.90 10.23
N TYR A 52 0.45 4.05 10.41
CA TYR A 52 -0.03 4.53 11.69
C TYR A 52 -1.54 4.40 11.76
N ASP A 53 -2.08 4.06 12.93
CA ASP A 53 -3.53 4.05 13.12
C ASP A 53 -4.08 5.48 12.96
N ASN A 54 -5.13 5.65 12.16
CA ASN A 54 -5.76 6.95 11.94
C ASN A 54 -6.89 7.27 12.94
N GLY A 55 -7.22 6.33 13.84
CA GLY A 55 -8.30 6.46 14.84
C GLY A 55 -9.67 5.99 14.36
N ASP A 56 -9.86 5.81 13.05
CA ASP A 56 -11.13 5.41 12.42
C ASP A 56 -11.15 3.92 12.02
N GLY A 57 -10.24 3.13 12.58
CA GLY A 57 -10.06 1.71 12.22
C GLY A 57 -9.32 1.50 10.91
N GLY A 58 -8.68 2.55 10.37
CA GLY A 58 -7.83 2.53 9.19
C GLY A 58 -6.35 2.74 9.54
N PHE A 59 -5.51 2.69 8.50
CA PHE A 59 -4.09 3.03 8.61
C PHE A 59 -3.75 4.19 7.68
N GLU A 60 -3.04 5.17 8.21
CA GLU A 60 -2.40 6.24 7.46
C GLU A 60 -0.97 5.84 7.12
N ALA A 61 -0.65 5.83 5.82
CA ALA A 61 0.71 5.59 5.34
C ALA A 61 1.52 6.88 5.39
N ARG A 62 2.62 6.87 6.15
CA ARG A 62 3.58 7.98 6.24
C ARG A 62 4.95 7.50 5.82
N THR A 63 5.62 8.27 4.98
CA THR A 63 6.96 7.95 4.50
C THR A 63 7.70 9.21 4.11
N ASP A 64 9.01 9.06 3.99
CA ASP A 64 9.87 10.10 3.46
C ASP A 64 10.07 9.88 1.96
N PHE A 65 9.63 10.87 1.19
CA PHE A 65 9.77 10.86 -0.26
C PHE A 65 11.01 11.60 -0.76
N TRP A 66 11.96 11.92 0.12
CA TRP A 66 13.22 12.54 -0.26
C TRP A 66 13.89 11.78 -1.41
N ASN A 67 14.36 12.52 -2.42
CA ASN A 67 14.97 11.99 -3.66
C ASN A 67 14.09 10.98 -4.45
N GLY A 68 12.78 10.94 -4.18
CA GLY A 68 11.83 10.04 -4.82
C GLY A 68 12.13 8.55 -4.58
N SER A 69 12.86 8.20 -3.52
CA SER A 69 13.32 6.82 -3.33
C SER A 69 12.17 5.82 -3.20
N VAL A 70 11.09 6.20 -2.53
CA VAL A 70 9.92 5.35 -2.34
C VAL A 70 9.02 5.35 -3.58
N GLU A 71 8.88 6.51 -4.22
CA GLU A 71 8.07 6.70 -5.44
C GLU A 71 8.58 5.85 -6.60
N LYS A 72 9.89 5.68 -6.72
CA LYS A 72 10.48 4.80 -7.74
C LYS A 72 10.06 3.34 -7.61
N VAL A 73 9.68 2.91 -6.41
CA VAL A 73 9.31 1.53 -6.12
C VAL A 73 7.79 1.36 -6.13
N LEU A 74 7.08 2.21 -5.37
CA LEU A 74 5.65 2.10 -5.11
C LEU A 74 4.77 3.08 -5.92
N GLY A 75 5.39 4.06 -6.57
CA GLY A 75 4.68 5.07 -7.33
C GLY A 75 4.06 4.52 -8.61
N VAL A 76 3.01 5.20 -9.05
CA VAL A 76 2.36 5.01 -10.35
C VAL A 76 2.25 6.37 -11.05
N GLU A 77 2.25 6.36 -12.38
CA GLU A 77 2.04 7.59 -13.14
C GLU A 77 0.55 7.96 -13.13
N THR A 78 0.25 9.24 -12.91
CA THR A 78 -1.10 9.79 -13.06
C THR A 78 -1.05 11.13 -13.79
N ASN A 79 -2.05 11.36 -14.64
CA ASN A 79 -2.27 12.64 -15.32
C ASN A 79 -3.22 13.56 -14.54
N VAL A 80 -3.77 13.09 -13.41
CA VAL A 80 -4.71 13.83 -12.57
C VAL A 80 -3.92 14.53 -11.46
N ASN A 81 -3.99 15.86 -11.43
CA ASN A 81 -3.21 16.66 -10.48
C ASN A 81 -3.64 16.42 -9.03
N GLU A 82 -4.93 16.26 -8.76
CA GLU A 82 -5.45 16.01 -7.40
C GLU A 82 -5.03 14.64 -6.83
N GLU A 83 -4.67 13.69 -7.68
CA GLU A 83 -4.30 12.33 -7.25
C GLU A 83 -2.80 12.11 -7.09
N ARG A 84 -1.98 13.13 -7.44
CA ARG A 84 -0.52 13.00 -7.45
C ARG A 84 0.05 12.54 -6.12
N GLU A 85 -0.49 12.99 -5.00
CA GLU A 85 -0.04 12.57 -3.67
C GLU A 85 -0.33 11.10 -3.40
N GLN A 86 -1.49 10.59 -3.81
CA GLN A 86 -1.83 9.17 -3.69
C GLN A 86 -1.02 8.31 -4.67
N ALA A 87 -0.74 8.84 -5.87
CA ALA A 87 0.02 8.15 -6.90
C ALA A 87 1.46 7.82 -6.46
N ARG A 88 2.05 8.59 -5.52
CA ARG A 88 3.38 8.32 -4.93
C ARG A 88 3.49 6.96 -4.24
N LEU A 89 2.36 6.43 -3.75
CA LEU A 89 2.21 5.13 -3.12
C LEU A 89 1.17 4.26 -3.84
N GLY A 90 0.88 4.55 -5.11
CA GLY A 90 -0.26 3.99 -5.82
C GLY A 90 -0.31 2.47 -5.84
N LYS A 91 0.83 1.78 -6.03
CA LYS A 91 0.87 0.31 -6.01
C LYS A 91 0.46 -0.24 -4.64
N LEU A 92 0.90 0.40 -3.56
CA LEU A 92 0.56 0.01 -2.19
C LEU A 92 -0.93 0.20 -1.93
N PHE A 93 -1.47 1.37 -2.22
CA PHE A 93 -2.89 1.66 -2.01
C PHE A 93 -3.80 0.79 -2.87
N GLN A 94 -3.44 0.58 -4.13
CA GLN A 94 -4.21 -0.28 -5.04
C GLN A 94 -4.27 -1.72 -4.53
N ARG A 95 -3.13 -2.31 -4.11
CA ARG A 95 -3.10 -3.69 -3.58
C ARG A 95 -3.83 -3.80 -2.25
N TYR A 96 -3.65 -2.82 -1.36
CA TYR A 96 -4.40 -2.79 -0.12
C TYR A 96 -5.91 -2.73 -0.36
N ALA A 97 -6.38 -1.84 -1.23
CA ALA A 97 -7.79 -1.71 -1.57
C ALA A 97 -8.35 -3.02 -2.13
N VAL A 98 -7.62 -3.67 -3.05
CA VAL A 98 -8.02 -4.97 -3.60
C VAL A 98 -8.17 -6.02 -2.50
N CYS A 99 -7.14 -6.29 -1.70
CA CYS A 99 -7.21 -7.31 -0.65
C CYS A 99 -8.27 -6.97 0.41
N ALA A 100 -8.45 -5.69 0.74
CA ALA A 100 -9.47 -5.25 1.70
C ALA A 100 -10.88 -5.50 1.16
N THR A 101 -11.15 -5.16 -0.11
CA THR A 101 -12.43 -5.42 -0.77
C THR A 101 -12.71 -6.91 -0.88
N GLU A 102 -11.72 -7.74 -1.21
CA GLU A 102 -11.90 -9.19 -1.28
C GLU A 102 -12.21 -9.82 0.08
N ASN A 103 -11.49 -9.41 1.12
CA ASN A 103 -11.80 -9.85 2.48
C ASN A 103 -13.20 -9.41 2.90
N HIS A 104 -13.57 -8.16 2.61
CA HIS A 104 -14.90 -7.66 2.93
C HIS A 104 -16.00 -8.42 2.17
N ALA A 105 -15.79 -8.69 0.87
CA ALA A 105 -16.68 -9.50 0.05
C ALA A 105 -16.85 -10.91 0.62
N ALA A 106 -15.75 -11.57 0.97
CA ALA A 106 -15.75 -12.91 1.53
C ALA A 106 -16.50 -12.98 2.88
N LEU A 107 -16.30 -11.98 3.75
CA LEU A 107 -17.04 -11.87 5.02
C LEU A 107 -18.55 -11.72 4.82
N ASN A 108 -18.97 -11.16 3.69
CA ASN A 108 -20.38 -11.02 3.31
C ASN A 108 -20.91 -12.17 2.43
N GLY A 109 -20.14 -13.25 2.25
CA GLY A 109 -20.57 -14.40 1.45
C GLY A 109 -20.50 -14.18 -0.06
N TYR A 110 -19.69 -13.23 -0.52
CA TYR A 110 -19.41 -13.02 -1.94
C TYR A 110 -18.05 -13.59 -2.32
N SER A 111 -17.96 -14.15 -3.52
CA SER A 111 -16.70 -14.45 -4.20
C SER A 111 -16.29 -13.27 -5.07
N THR A 112 -14.99 -13.05 -5.24
CA THR A 112 -14.43 -11.97 -6.06
C THR A 112 -13.60 -12.53 -7.20
N THR A 113 -13.68 -11.88 -8.36
CA THR A 113 -12.80 -12.17 -9.51
C THR A 113 -12.14 -10.88 -9.95
N ARG A 114 -10.82 -10.92 -10.14
CA ARG A 114 -10.02 -9.79 -10.62
C ARG A 114 -9.96 -9.83 -12.14
N SER A 115 -10.21 -8.70 -12.80
CA SER A 115 -9.99 -8.52 -14.23
C SER A 115 -9.21 -7.23 -14.46
N GLN A 116 -8.07 -7.33 -15.16
CA GLN A 116 -7.32 -6.15 -15.59
C GLN A 116 -7.85 -5.70 -16.94
N LYS A 117 -8.26 -4.44 -17.02
CA LYS A 117 -8.70 -3.81 -18.27
C LYS A 117 -7.50 -3.39 -19.12
N GLU A 118 -7.75 -3.15 -20.40
CA GLU A 118 -6.73 -2.70 -21.37
C GLU A 118 -6.09 -1.37 -20.99
N ASP A 119 -6.78 -0.53 -20.21
CA ASP A 119 -6.28 0.73 -19.67
C ASP A 119 -5.41 0.56 -18.40
N GLY A 120 -5.16 -0.69 -17.97
CA GLY A 120 -4.42 -1.02 -16.75
C GLY A 120 -5.26 -0.98 -15.47
N THR A 121 -6.52 -0.57 -15.55
CA THR A 121 -7.42 -0.51 -14.39
C THR A 121 -7.76 -1.91 -13.91
N LEU A 122 -7.75 -2.11 -12.59
CA LEU A 122 -8.20 -3.34 -11.95
C LEU A 122 -9.69 -3.24 -11.64
N GLN A 123 -10.47 -4.17 -12.19
CA GLN A 123 -11.88 -4.35 -11.89
C GLN A 123 -12.08 -5.59 -11.00
N LEU A 124 -12.82 -5.42 -9.91
CA LEU A 124 -13.28 -6.51 -9.06
C LEU A 124 -14.74 -6.81 -9.39
N VAL A 125 -15.01 -8.06 -9.80
CA VAL A 125 -16.37 -8.56 -10.02
C VAL A 125 -16.77 -9.40 -8.81
N MET A 126 -17.80 -8.97 -8.10
CA MET A 126 -18.37 -9.70 -6.97
C MET A 126 -19.51 -10.60 -7.45
N THR A 127 -19.47 -11.88 -7.09
CA THR A 127 -20.53 -12.85 -7.37
C THR A 127 -20.98 -13.46 -6.04
N GLN A 128 -22.29 -13.63 -5.84
CA GLN A 128 -22.78 -14.28 -4.62
C GLN A 128 -22.23 -15.71 -4.58
N ALA A 129 -21.58 -16.10 -3.48
CA ALA A 129 -21.16 -17.48 -3.31
C ALA A 129 -22.44 -18.32 -3.14
N ALA A 130 -22.59 -19.35 -3.98
CA ALA A 130 -23.74 -20.26 -3.95
C ALA A 130 -23.79 -21.09 -2.67
#